data_AF-A0A3M3RZX1-F1
#
_entry.id   AF-A0A3M3RZX1-F1
#
_cell.length_a   1.000
_cell.length_b   1.000
_cell.length_c   1.000
_cell.angle_alpha   90.00
_cell.angle_beta   90.00
_cell.angle_gamma   90.00
#
_symmetry.space_group_name_H-M   'P 1'
#
loop_
_entity.id
_entity.type
_entity.pdbx_description
1 polymer ?
#
loop_
_entity_poly.entity_id
_entity_poly.type
_entity_poly.pdbx_seq_one_letter_code
_entity_poly.pdbx_strand_id
1 'polypeptide(L)'
;MTSLNAYGDSSYTLSELAFMISQKAGKQVIYQNMPQSEFEAVLVSISLPAGLAALLADSDAAAAKGALHDDSATLSALIERPTIPVLESLTGIIL
;
A
#
# COMPACT_ATOMS: atom_id res chain seq x y z
N MET A 1 -11.10 -26.36 4.43
CA MET A 1 -9.89 -25.75 3.85
C MET A 1 -9.63 -24.50 4.65
N THR A 2 -8.60 -24.46 5.49
CA THR A 2 -8.25 -23.25 6.23
C THR A 2 -7.55 -22.31 5.25
N SER A 3 -8.13 -21.13 5.00
CA SER A 3 -7.49 -20.11 4.16
C SER A 3 -6.21 -19.65 4.86
N LEU A 4 -5.09 -19.64 4.14
CA LEU A 4 -3.83 -19.08 4.63
C LEU A 4 -3.75 -17.63 4.15
N ASN A 5 -3.79 -16.68 5.09
CA ASN A 5 -3.69 -15.25 4.82
C ASN A 5 -2.25 -14.79 5.04
N ALA A 6 -1.53 -14.38 3.99
CA ALA A 6 -0.12 -14.02 4.08
C ALA A 6 0.08 -12.50 4.10
N TYR A 7 -0.10 -11.88 5.28
CA TYR A 7 0.07 -10.44 5.50
C TYR A 7 1.29 -10.13 6.37
N GLY A 8 1.75 -8.88 6.33
CA GLY A 8 2.79 -8.39 7.24
C GLY A 8 2.29 -8.23 8.68
N ASP A 9 3.21 -8.23 9.64
CA ASP A 9 2.89 -8.11 11.08
C ASP A 9 2.34 -6.73 11.46
N SER A 10 2.64 -5.71 10.65
CA SER A 10 2.23 -4.33 10.88
C SER A 10 1.55 -3.78 9.64
N SER A 11 0.40 -3.16 9.83
CA SER A 11 -0.29 -2.37 8.81
C SER A 11 0.15 -0.91 8.85
N TYR A 12 -0.05 -0.20 7.74
CA TYR A 12 0.18 1.23 7.63
C TYR A 12 -0.88 1.85 6.73
N THR A 13 -1.15 3.13 6.95
CA THR A 13 -1.96 3.98 6.07
C THR A 13 -1.08 4.61 4.99
N LEU A 14 -1.69 5.03 3.87
CA LEU A 14 -0.95 5.76 2.83
C LEU A 14 -0.43 7.13 3.30
N SER A 15 -1.08 7.75 4.29
CA SER A 15 -0.57 8.94 4.98
C SER A 15 0.73 8.67 5.74
N GLU A 16 0.79 7.57 6.49
CA GLU A 16 2.01 7.16 7.20
C GLU A 16 3.12 6.80 6.21
N LEU A 17 2.78 6.13 5.10
CA LEU A 17 3.74 5.83 4.03
C LEU A 17 4.32 7.11 3.44
N ALA A 18 3.50 8.10 3.09
CA ALA A 18 3.95 9.39 2.58
C ALA A 18 4.88 10.12 3.58
N PHE A 19 4.56 10.05 4.87
CA PHE A 19 5.42 10.58 5.93
C PHE A 19 6.77 9.86 5.99
N MET A 20 6.79 8.51 5.98
CA MET A 20 8.02 7.72 5.99
C MET A 20 8.90 7.99 4.76
N ILE A 21 8.28 8.12 3.59
CA ILE A 21 8.98 8.49 2.35
C ILE A 21 9.58 9.89 2.49
N SER A 22 8.82 10.87 3.00
CA SER A 22 9.31 12.24 3.19
C SER A 22 10.55 12.30 4.07
N GLN A 23 10.54 11.56 5.18
CA GLN A 23 11.66 11.47 6.11
C GLN A 23 12.90 10.88 5.44
N LYS A 24 12.73 9.82 4.63
CA LYS A 24 13.85 9.15 3.96
C LYS A 24 14.41 9.93 2.78
N ALA A 25 13.56 10.58 2.01
CA ALA A 25 13.96 11.32 0.81
C ALA A 25 14.43 12.77 1.10
N GLY A 26 14.15 13.29 2.30
CA GLY A 26 14.44 14.70 2.65
C GLY A 26 13.59 15.71 1.86
N LYS A 27 12.51 15.25 1.21
CA LYS A 27 11.62 16.02 0.37
C LYS A 27 10.18 15.76 0.79
N GLN A 28 9.37 16.80 0.89
CA GLN A 28 7.99 16.65 1.32
C GLN A 28 7.17 15.86 0.29
N VAL A 29 6.54 14.77 0.76
CA VAL A 29 5.57 13.96 0.03
C VAL A 29 4.27 13.96 0.81
N ILE A 30 3.17 14.28 0.12
CA ILE A 30 1.84 14.40 0.72
C ILE A 30 0.96 13.29 0.15
N TYR A 31 0.27 12.56 1.03
CA TYR A 31 -0.79 11.67 0.60
C TYR A 31 -2.02 12.47 0.20
N GLN A 32 -2.46 12.35 -1.05
CA GLN A 32 -3.68 12.97 -1.56
C GLN A 32 -4.72 11.88 -1.77
N ASN A 33 -5.65 11.75 -0.82
CA ASN A 33 -6.79 10.85 -0.97
C ASN A 33 -7.74 11.37 -2.06
N MET A 34 -8.26 10.49 -2.90
CA MET A 34 -9.17 10.83 -3.99
C MET A 34 -10.34 9.84 -4.06
N PRO A 35 -11.52 10.24 -4.54
CA PRO A 35 -12.57 9.30 -4.94
C PRO A 35 -12.05 8.32 -6.01
N GLN A 36 -12.52 7.06 -5.96
CA GLN A 36 -12.09 6.00 -6.89
C GLN A 36 -12.13 6.43 -8.36
N SER A 37 -13.22 7.06 -8.80
CA SER A 37 -13.37 7.52 -10.19
C SER A 37 -12.39 8.62 -10.58
N GLU A 38 -12.02 9.49 -9.63
CA GLU A 38 -11.04 10.55 -9.87
C GLU A 38 -9.63 9.97 -9.93
N PHE A 39 -9.30 9.02 -9.05
CA PHE A 39 -8.02 8.33 -9.07
C PHE A 39 -7.81 7.53 -10.37
N GLU A 40 -8.84 6.80 -10.83
CA GLU A 40 -8.81 6.12 -12.13
C GLU A 40 -8.55 7.10 -13.27
N ALA A 41 -9.24 8.24 -13.31
CA ALA A 41 -9.07 9.25 -14.34
C ALA A 41 -7.64 9.83 -14.35
N VAL A 42 -7.06 10.07 -13.18
CA VAL A 42 -5.66 10.51 -13.04
C VAL A 42 -4.71 9.45 -13.62
N LEU A 43 -4.89 8.18 -13.27
CA LEU A 43 -4.06 7.08 -13.80
C LEU A 43 -4.15 6.98 -15.33
N VAL A 44 -5.34 7.10 -15.90
CA VAL A 44 -5.51 7.13 -17.36
C VAL A 44 -4.81 8.35 -17.98
N SER A 45 -4.89 9.52 -17.34
CA SER A 45 -4.25 10.75 -17.84
C SER A 45 -2.73 10.65 -17.94
N ILE A 46 -2.10 9.81 -17.09
CA ILE A 46 -0.66 9.52 -17.14
C ILE A 46 -0.34 8.31 -18.03
N SER A 47 -1.24 7.97 -18.96
CA SER A 47 -1.11 6.92 -19.98
C SER A 47 -1.13 5.48 -19.44
N LEU A 48 -1.68 5.26 -18.24
CA LEU A 48 -1.92 3.90 -17.76
C LEU A 48 -3.08 3.27 -18.56
N PRO A 49 -2.98 2.00 -19.00
CA PRO A 49 -4.09 1.33 -19.69
C PRO A 49 -5.36 1.32 -18.84
N ALA A 50 -6.52 1.61 -19.44
CA ALA A 50 -7.79 1.81 -18.72
C ALA A 50 -8.14 0.64 -17.78
N GLY A 51 -7.98 -0.61 -18.23
CA GLY A 51 -8.24 -1.77 -17.38
C GLY A 51 -7.33 -1.86 -16.15
N LEU A 52 -6.06 -1.43 -16.27
CA LEU A 52 -5.13 -1.38 -15.15
C LEU A 52 -5.44 -0.21 -14.20
N ALA A 53 -5.83 0.94 -14.75
CA ALA A 53 -6.26 2.09 -13.96
C ALA A 53 -7.48 1.76 -13.10
N ALA A 54 -8.50 1.14 -13.69
CA ALA A 54 -9.69 0.68 -12.98
C ALA A 54 -9.35 -0.33 -11.87
N LEU A 55 -8.49 -1.31 -12.16
CA LEU A 55 -8.06 -2.30 -11.18
C LEU A 55 -7.37 -1.66 -9.96
N LEU A 56 -6.45 -0.72 -10.21
CA LEU A 56 -5.73 -0.03 -9.13
C LEU A 56 -6.65 0.87 -8.31
N ALA A 57 -7.56 1.59 -8.96
CA ALA A 57 -8.52 2.45 -8.26
C ALA A 57 -9.51 1.64 -7.40
N ASP A 58 -9.98 0.50 -7.91
CA ASP A 58 -10.83 -0.42 -7.12
C ASP A 58 -10.08 -1.02 -5.94
N SER A 59 -8.83 -1.42 -6.15
CA SER A 59 -7.96 -1.96 -5.09
C SER A 59 -7.72 -0.94 -3.97
N ASP A 60 -7.46 0.33 -4.30
CA ASP A 60 -7.28 1.40 -3.32
C ASP A 60 -8.56 1.69 -2.54
N ALA A 61 -9.70 1.75 -3.23
CA ALA A 61 -11.02 1.94 -2.61
C ALA A 61 -11.41 0.78 -1.68
N ALA A 62 -11.01 -0.45 -2.01
CA ALA A 62 -11.20 -1.62 -1.16
C ALA A 62 -10.23 -1.61 0.04
N ALA A 63 -8.97 -1.22 -0.17
CA ALA A 63 -7.98 -1.07 0.89
C ALA A 63 -8.43 -0.03 1.93
N ALA A 64 -9.02 1.09 1.50
CA ALA A 64 -9.62 2.09 2.38
C ALA A 64 -10.77 1.55 3.24
N LYS A 65 -11.37 0.42 2.84
CA LYS A 65 -12.41 -0.31 3.59
C LYS A 65 -11.85 -1.49 4.39
N GLY A 66 -10.52 -1.64 4.46
CA GLY A 66 -9.84 -2.69 5.24
C GLY A 66 -9.58 -3.99 4.47
N ALA A 67 -9.80 -4.06 3.15
CA ALA A 67 -9.61 -5.30 2.39
C ALA A 67 -8.15 -5.83 2.38
N LEU A 68 -7.18 -4.97 2.71
CA LEU A 68 -5.76 -5.32 2.81
C LEU A 68 -5.25 -5.39 4.26
N HIS A 69 -6.15 -5.32 5.24
CA HIS A 69 -5.80 -5.38 6.65
C HIS A 69 -6.01 -6.80 7.19
N ASP A 70 -5.00 -7.32 7.86
CA ASP A 70 -5.03 -8.57 8.60
C ASP A 70 -3.99 -8.44 9.72
N ASP A 71 -4.38 -8.79 10.94
CA ASP A 71 -3.57 -8.71 12.16
C ASP A 71 -3.26 -10.10 12.73
N SER A 72 -3.46 -11.16 11.94
CA SER A 72 -3.35 -12.54 12.42
C SER A 72 -1.91 -13.03 12.64
N ALA A 73 -0.91 -12.31 12.09
CA ALA A 73 0.50 -12.72 12.04
C ALA A 73 0.72 -14.14 11.45
N THR A 74 -0.23 -14.61 10.62
CA THR A 74 -0.20 -15.96 10.03
C THR A 74 1.08 -16.20 9.23
N LEU A 75 1.57 -15.19 8.49
CA LEU A 75 2.80 -15.31 7.72
C LEU A 75 4.02 -15.51 8.62
N SER A 76 4.16 -14.71 9.69
CA SER A 76 5.28 -14.81 10.63
C SER A 76 5.31 -16.12 11.38
N ALA A 77 4.13 -16.64 11.76
CA ALA A 77 4.01 -17.97 12.33
C ALA A 77 4.47 -19.06 11.35
N LEU A 78 4.14 -18.92 10.06
CA LEU A 78 4.51 -19.88 9.02
C LEU A 78 6.02 -19.86 8.68
N ILE A 79 6.64 -18.69 8.67
CA ILE A 79 8.06 -18.52 8.29
C ILE A 79 9.01 -18.51 9.50
N GLU A 80 8.49 -18.64 10.72
CA GLU A 80 9.22 -18.68 11.99
C GLU A 80 10.12 -17.46 12.24
N ARG A 81 9.75 -16.30 11.70
CA ARG A 81 10.42 -15.02 11.93
C ARG A 81 9.45 -13.85 11.71
N PRO A 82 9.74 -12.66 12.26
CA PRO A 82 9.00 -11.46 11.89
C PRO A 82 9.06 -11.18 10.39
N THR A 83 7.98 -10.63 9.85
CA THR A 83 7.95 -10.02 8.52
C THR A 83 8.81 -8.75 8.48
N ILE A 84 9.18 -8.33 7.27
CA ILE A 84 10.01 -7.12 7.08
C ILE A 84 9.09 -5.90 7.22
N PRO A 85 9.36 -4.96 8.14
CA PRO A 85 8.59 -3.72 8.25
C PRO A 85 8.67 -2.89 6.96
N VAL A 86 7.59 -2.17 6.63
CA VAL A 86 7.55 -1.32 5.42
C VAL A 86 8.70 -0.30 5.39
N LEU A 87 9.08 0.25 6.54
CA LEU A 87 10.16 1.25 6.63
C LEU A 87 11.52 0.69 6.17
N GLU A 88 11.78 -0.59 6.40
CA GLU A 88 12.99 -1.28 5.93
C GLU A 88 12.93 -1.55 4.42
N SER A 89 11.72 -1.70 3.87
CA SER A 89 11.50 -1.86 2.43
C SER A 89 11.72 -0.56 1.64
N LEU A 90 11.70 0.60 2.29
CA LEU A 90 11.97 1.91 1.68
C LEU A 90 13.48 2.18 1.50
N THR A 91 14.30 1.16 1.30
CA THR A 91 15.74 1.33 1.01
C THR A 91 15.91 1.76 -0.45
N GLY A 92 16.79 2.75 -0.70
CA GLY A 92 17.08 3.23 -2.06
C GLY A 92 16.09 4.23 -2.66
N ILE A 93 15.13 4.75 -1.87
CA ILE A 93 14.24 5.83 -2.34
C ILE A 93 15.06 7.11 -2.61
N ILE A 94 14.91 7.63 -3.83
CA ILE A 94 15.47 8.90 -4.30
C ILE A 94 14.33 9.63 -5.03
N LEU A 95 14.06 10.89 -4.68
CA LEU A 95 12.97 11.73 -5.23
C LEU A 95 13.46 13.05 -5.83
#